data_AF-A0A9E3U0C7-F1
#
_entry.id   AF-A0A9E3U0C7-F1
#
_cell.length_a   1.000
_cell.length_b   1.000
_cell.length_c   1.000
_cell.angle_alpha   90.00
_cell.angle_beta   90.00
_cell.angle_gamma   90.00
#
_symmetry.space_group_name_H-M   'P 1'
#
loop_
_entity.id
_entity.type
_entity.pdbx_description
1 polymer ?
#
loop_
_entity_poly.entity_id
_entity_poly.type
_entity_poly.pdbx_seq_one_letter_code
_entity_poly.pdbx_strand_id
1 'polypeptide(L)'
;MRPLAVVVIWVVTLGGLWLYMQTRSSLLPRPTESAQIAVASGEFAIELTPTFNASGGVDEFSLDVSAQPVVVVALNGQEIVRDKQPAAAGVARKHTWDFAAAPLHAAKNEFQLRAQTPPSDASAHHGLRFRLLRDDATVVDTTVWAPPGQPIEAAIPVALPAIASNSSPPDKE
;
A
#
# COMPACT_ATOMS: atom_id res chain seq x y z
N MET A 1 47.07 -31.32 -15.41
CA MET A 1 45.76 -31.28 -16.09
C MET A 1 44.61 -30.78 -15.21
N ARG A 2 44.56 -31.14 -13.92
CA ARG A 2 43.55 -30.65 -12.96
C ARG A 2 43.39 -29.11 -12.87
N PRO A 3 44.45 -28.28 -12.83
CA PRO A 3 44.26 -26.82 -12.73
C PRO A 3 43.65 -26.20 -13.99
N LEU A 4 43.93 -26.77 -15.18
CA LEU A 4 43.36 -26.28 -16.45
C LEU A 4 41.84 -26.47 -16.48
N ALA A 5 41.36 -27.63 -16.00
CA ALA A 5 39.92 -27.92 -15.94
C ALA A 5 39.18 -26.93 -15.03
N VAL A 6 39.78 -26.53 -13.90
CA VAL A 6 39.20 -25.54 -12.98
C VAL A 6 39.06 -24.18 -13.66
N VAL A 7 40.09 -23.74 -14.39
CA VAL A 7 40.05 -22.46 -15.13
C VAL A 7 38.95 -22.48 -16.19
N VAL A 8 38.82 -23.57 -16.95
CA VAL A 8 37.77 -23.72 -17.97
C VAL A 8 36.38 -23.64 -17.34
N ILE A 9 36.15 -24.37 -16.23
CA ILE A 9 34.86 -24.33 -15.52
C ILE A 9 34.55 -22.90 -15.06
N TRP A 10 35.52 -22.19 -14.49
CA TRP A 10 35.35 -20.80 -14.05
C TRP A 10 34.99 -19.84 -15.19
N VAL A 11 35.67 -19.96 -16.33
CA VAL A 11 35.40 -19.13 -17.50
C VAL A 11 33.99 -19.38 -18.04
N VAL A 12 33.56 -20.65 -18.08
CA VAL A 12 32.22 -21.01 -18.57
C VAL A 12 31.13 -20.52 -17.61
N THR A 13 31.29 -20.70 -16.30
CA THR A 13 30.28 -20.28 -15.32
C THR A 13 30.18 -18.76 -15.20
N LEU A 14 31.30 -18.06 -15.07
CA LEU A 14 31.30 -16.59 -14.99
C LEU A 14 30.91 -15.95 -16.32
N GLY A 15 31.47 -16.44 -17.43
CA GLY A 15 31.19 -15.90 -18.76
C GLY A 15 29.72 -16.13 -19.16
N GLY A 16 29.19 -17.31 -18.87
CA GLY A 16 27.77 -17.62 -19.05
C GLY A 16 26.86 -16.74 -18.21
N LEU A 17 27.19 -16.54 -16.92
CA LEU A 17 26.44 -15.64 -16.05
C LEU A 17 26.47 -14.20 -16.54
N TRP A 18 27.64 -13.70 -16.94
CA TRP A 18 27.81 -12.34 -17.45
C TRP A 18 27.01 -12.10 -18.74
N LEU A 19 27.11 -13.03 -19.70
CA LEU A 19 26.34 -12.97 -20.94
C LEU A 19 24.82 -13.06 -20.68
N TYR A 20 24.41 -13.90 -19.74
CA TYR A 20 23.02 -14.00 -19.31
C TYR A 20 22.52 -12.68 -18.71
N MET A 21 23.30 -12.02 -17.84
CA MET A 21 22.89 -10.73 -17.27
C MET A 21 22.75 -9.64 -18.34
N GLN A 22 23.64 -9.63 -19.34
CA GLN A 22 23.62 -8.63 -20.42
C GLN A 22 22.47 -8.84 -21.41
N THR A 23 22.16 -10.10 -21.74
CA THR A 23 21.00 -10.43 -22.58
C THR A 23 19.69 -10.16 -21.83
N ARG A 24 19.61 -10.53 -20.54
CA ARG A 24 18.45 -10.25 -19.70
C ARG A 24 18.15 -8.75 -19.59
N SER A 25 19.16 -7.90 -19.40
CA SER A 25 18.94 -6.45 -19.31
C SER A 25 18.49 -5.82 -20.63
N SER A 26 18.84 -6.43 -21.76
CA SER A 26 18.45 -5.98 -23.10
C SER A 26 17.02 -6.41 -23.48
N LEU A 27 16.56 -7.53 -22.92
CA LEU A 27 15.21 -8.07 -23.17
C LEU A 27 14.14 -7.46 -22.25
N LEU A 28 14.55 -6.89 -21.11
CA LEU A 28 13.62 -6.14 -20.27
C LEU A 28 13.24 -4.85 -21.01
N PRO A 29 11.93 -4.56 -21.17
CA PRO A 29 11.49 -3.27 -21.69
C PRO A 29 12.22 -2.17 -20.92
N ARG A 30 12.91 -1.27 -21.65
CA ARG A 30 13.44 -0.06 -21.02
C ARG A 30 12.29 0.59 -20.28
N PRO A 31 12.46 1.01 -19.00
CA PRO A 31 11.42 1.73 -18.31
C PRO A 31 11.01 2.86 -19.24
N THR A 32 9.78 2.79 -19.75
CA THR A 32 9.23 3.84 -20.60
C THR A 32 9.38 5.10 -19.78
N GLU A 33 10.13 6.06 -20.34
CA GLU A 33 10.35 7.38 -19.77
C GLU A 33 9.06 7.82 -19.07
N SER A 34 9.16 7.97 -17.74
CA SER A 34 8.02 8.07 -16.81
C SER A 34 6.92 8.90 -17.43
N ALA A 35 5.92 8.23 -18.01
CA ALA A 35 4.74 8.91 -18.52
C ALA A 35 4.21 9.67 -17.32
N GLN A 36 4.17 11.00 -17.40
CA GLN A 36 3.75 11.84 -16.28
C GLN A 36 2.41 11.31 -15.79
N ILE A 37 2.44 10.59 -14.67
CA ILE A 37 1.26 9.90 -14.20
C ILE A 37 0.36 11.01 -13.69
N ALA A 38 -0.72 11.27 -14.44
CA ALA A 38 -1.68 12.30 -14.08
C ALA A 38 -2.08 12.10 -12.61
N VAL A 39 -2.07 13.18 -11.84
CA VAL A 39 -2.51 13.14 -10.44
C VAL A 39 -4.03 13.20 -10.43
N ALA A 40 -4.67 12.36 -9.63
CA ALA A 40 -6.11 12.38 -9.48
C ALA A 40 -6.54 13.71 -8.82
N SER A 41 -7.62 14.33 -9.29
CA SER A 41 -8.17 15.54 -8.67
C SER A 41 -9.40 15.23 -7.83
N GLY A 42 -9.68 16.10 -6.86
CA GLY A 42 -10.75 15.97 -5.86
C GLY A 42 -10.19 15.91 -4.44
N GLU A 43 -11.08 16.00 -3.46
CA GLU A 43 -10.74 15.80 -2.05
C GLU A 43 -10.86 14.32 -1.71
N PHE A 44 -9.76 13.71 -1.27
CA PHE A 44 -9.74 12.30 -0.91
C PHE A 44 -9.67 12.12 0.61
N ALA A 45 -10.40 11.12 1.09
CA ALA A 45 -10.34 10.68 2.47
C ALA A 45 -10.43 9.16 2.53
N ILE A 46 -9.85 8.55 3.56
CA ILE A 46 -10.07 7.15 3.86
C ILE A 46 -10.97 7.04 5.08
N GLU A 47 -11.90 6.09 5.06
CA GLU A 47 -12.74 5.75 6.20
C GLU A 47 -12.46 4.30 6.61
N LEU A 48 -12.10 4.11 7.87
CA LEU A 48 -11.70 2.83 8.44
C LEU A 48 -12.70 2.44 9.52
N THR A 49 -13.33 1.26 9.37
CA THR A 49 -14.30 0.74 10.35
C THR A 49 -13.89 -0.67 10.78
N PRO A 50 -13.34 -0.86 11.99
CA PRO A 50 -13.00 -2.18 12.48
C PRO A 50 -14.24 -2.92 12.95
N THR A 51 -14.26 -4.24 12.84
CA THR A 51 -15.31 -5.09 13.44
C THR A 51 -15.02 -5.46 14.89
N PHE A 52 -13.94 -4.93 15.46
CA PHE A 52 -13.40 -5.27 16.77
C PHE A 52 -12.98 -4.01 17.52
N ASN A 53 -12.86 -4.13 18.85
CA ASN A 53 -12.38 -3.03 19.69
C ASN A 53 -10.86 -2.96 19.58
N ALA A 54 -10.38 -2.11 18.69
CA ALA A 54 -8.97 -1.89 18.46
C ALA A 54 -8.41 -0.99 19.57
N SER A 55 -8.14 -1.56 20.74
CA SER A 55 -7.33 -0.90 21.77
C SER A 55 -5.86 -1.04 21.37
N GLY A 56 -5.10 0.06 21.31
CA GLY A 56 -3.65 0.00 21.07
C GLY A 56 -3.03 -1.02 22.02
N GLY A 57 -2.60 -2.14 21.44
CA GLY A 57 -1.96 -3.20 22.20
C GLY A 57 -0.64 -2.66 22.71
N VAL A 58 -0.47 -2.62 24.03
CA VAL A 58 0.87 -2.68 24.58
C VAL A 58 1.33 -4.10 24.28
N ASP A 59 2.18 -4.25 23.28
CA ASP A 59 2.95 -5.48 23.14
C ASP A 59 3.76 -5.64 24.42
N GLU A 60 3.35 -6.58 25.28
CA GLU A 60 3.98 -6.84 26.58
C GLU A 60 5.45 -7.26 26.45
N PHE A 61 5.90 -7.60 25.23
CA PHE A 61 7.28 -7.93 24.90
C PHE A 61 8.03 -6.79 24.19
N SER A 62 7.39 -5.66 23.91
CA SER A 62 8.06 -4.51 23.31
C SER A 62 8.81 -3.70 24.37
N LEU A 63 10.08 -3.43 24.12
CA LEU A 63 10.92 -2.57 24.95
C LEU A 63 10.48 -1.09 24.90
N ASP A 64 9.72 -0.72 23.88
CA ASP A 64 9.17 0.63 23.70
C ASP A 64 7.64 0.61 23.88
N VAL A 65 7.22 0.88 25.12
CA VAL A 65 5.82 0.96 25.55
C VAL A 65 5.13 2.21 24.97
N SER A 66 5.85 3.08 24.24
CA SER A 66 5.29 4.32 23.68
C SER A 66 4.48 4.08 22.39
N ALA A 67 3.30 3.51 22.58
CA ALA A 67 2.15 3.54 21.69
C ALA A 67 2.44 3.07 20.25
N GLN A 68 2.47 1.75 20.07
CA GLN A 68 2.31 1.16 18.74
C GLN A 68 1.00 1.66 18.12
N PRO A 69 1.00 2.01 16.82
CA PRO A 69 -0.21 2.43 16.14
C PRO A 69 -1.21 1.28 16.08
N VAL A 70 -2.48 1.60 16.34
CA VAL A 70 -3.63 0.71 16.18
C VAL A 70 -3.83 0.40 14.71
N VAL A 71 -3.72 1.43 13.87
CA VAL A 71 -3.89 1.34 12.42
C VAL A 71 -2.81 2.16 11.72
N VAL A 72 -2.21 1.57 10.70
CA VAL A 72 -1.27 2.22 9.78
C VAL A 72 -1.78 2.02 8.36
N VAL A 73 -1.80 3.11 7.60
CA VAL A 73 -2.10 3.08 6.17
C VAL A 73 -0.97 3.76 5.41
N ALA A 74 -0.44 3.05 4.41
CA ALA A 74 0.52 3.60 3.47
C ALA A 74 -0.07 3.59 2.05
N LEU A 75 0.19 4.65 1.29
CA LEU A 75 -0.16 4.80 -0.12
C LEU A 75 1.11 4.71 -0.94
N ASN A 76 1.17 3.75 -1.86
CA ASN A 76 2.32 3.53 -2.75
C ASN A 76 3.66 3.43 -1.97
N GLY A 77 3.62 2.82 -0.78
CA GLY A 77 4.78 2.66 0.11
C GLY A 77 5.07 3.84 1.05
N GLN A 78 4.33 4.94 0.96
CA GLN A 78 4.45 6.10 1.85
C GLN A 78 3.35 6.12 2.90
N GLU A 79 3.72 6.18 4.18
CA GLU A 79 2.75 6.25 5.28
C GLU A 79 1.94 7.55 5.23
N ILE A 80 0.62 7.44 5.17
CA ILE A 80 -0.33 8.57 5.13
C ILE A 80 -1.18 8.67 6.39
N VAL A 81 -1.37 7.55 7.11
CA VAL A 81 -2.12 7.51 8.37
C VAL A 81 -1.39 6.64 9.38
N ARG A 82 -1.24 7.16 10.59
CA ARG A 82 -0.77 6.45 11.77
C ARG A 82 -1.69 6.78 12.95
N ASP A 83 -2.69 5.95 13.15
CA ASP A 83 -3.65 6.15 14.23
C ASP A 83 -3.24 5.35 15.46
N LYS A 84 -3.01 6.06 16.57
CA LYS A 84 -2.68 5.49 17.88
C LYS A 84 -3.89 5.43 18.82
N GLN A 85 -4.98 6.07 18.45
CA GLN A 85 -6.16 6.13 19.30
C GLN A 85 -6.92 4.81 19.24
N PRO A 86 -7.46 4.33 20.38
CA PRO A 86 -8.36 3.19 20.38
C PRO A 86 -9.55 3.42 19.44
N ALA A 87 -9.93 2.40 18.65
CA ALA A 87 -11.21 2.36 17.94
C ALA A 87 -12.17 1.40 18.61
N ALA A 88 -13.42 1.82 18.73
CA ALA A 88 -14.51 0.91 19.06
C ALA A 88 -14.95 0.13 17.80
N ALA A 89 -15.40 -1.10 18.01
CA ALA A 89 -15.99 -1.92 16.95
C ALA A 89 -17.18 -1.21 16.30
N GLY A 90 -17.25 -1.25 14.98
CA GLY A 90 -18.32 -0.66 14.17
C GLY A 90 -18.29 0.87 14.05
N VAL A 91 -17.32 1.56 14.67
CA VAL A 91 -17.19 3.01 14.59
C VAL A 91 -16.25 3.39 13.46
N ALA A 92 -16.81 4.07 12.45
CA ALA A 92 -16.06 4.58 11.31
C ALA A 92 -15.17 5.77 11.72
N ARG A 93 -13.90 5.74 11.31
CA ARG A 93 -12.96 6.84 11.46
C ARG A 93 -12.51 7.35 10.10
N LYS A 94 -12.80 8.63 9.83
CA LYS A 94 -12.41 9.33 8.61
C LYS A 94 -11.04 9.98 8.81
N HIS A 95 -10.12 9.74 7.88
CA HIS A 95 -8.79 10.33 7.86
C HIS A 95 -8.56 11.04 6.53
N THR A 96 -8.10 12.28 6.62
CA THR A 96 -7.56 13.08 5.51
C THR A 96 -6.04 13.14 5.64
N TRP A 97 -5.32 13.26 4.54
CA TRP A 97 -3.87 13.42 4.54
C TRP A 97 -3.46 14.54 3.59
N ASP A 98 -2.19 14.94 3.67
CA ASP A 98 -1.62 15.91 2.74
C ASP A 98 -1.39 15.27 1.37
N PHE A 99 -2.26 15.61 0.43
CA PHE A 99 -2.20 15.12 -0.94
C PHE A 99 -0.96 15.60 -1.71
N ALA A 100 -0.36 16.73 -1.32
CA ALA A 100 0.89 17.19 -1.92
C ALA A 100 2.07 16.31 -1.52
N ALA A 101 2.07 15.80 -0.27
CA ALA A 101 3.09 14.90 0.23
C ALA A 101 2.94 13.47 -0.30
N ALA A 102 1.70 12.98 -0.49
CA ALA A 102 1.39 11.64 -0.99
C ALA A 102 0.22 11.68 -2.00
N PRO A 103 0.50 11.99 -3.29
CA PRO A 103 -0.54 12.13 -4.30
C PRO A 103 -1.12 10.76 -4.70
N LEU A 104 -2.43 10.72 -4.97
CA LEU A 104 -3.01 9.61 -5.73
C LEU A 104 -2.82 9.86 -7.22
N HIS A 105 -2.45 8.80 -7.90
CA HIS A 105 -2.32 8.77 -9.34
C HIS A 105 -3.65 8.41 -10.00
N ALA A 106 -3.95 9.05 -11.13
CA ALA A 106 -5.03 8.72 -12.05
C ALA A 106 -4.67 7.46 -12.86
N ALA A 107 -4.41 6.37 -12.16
CA ALA A 107 -4.13 5.04 -12.67
C ALA A 107 -4.15 4.09 -11.47
N LYS A 108 -3.13 3.23 -11.36
CA LYS A 108 -2.96 2.27 -10.28
C LYS A 108 -2.35 2.95 -9.05
N ASN A 109 -2.97 2.72 -7.91
CA ASN A 109 -2.47 3.01 -6.58
C ASN A 109 -2.55 1.75 -5.74
N GLU A 110 -1.75 1.68 -4.70
CA GLU A 110 -1.81 0.60 -3.72
C GLU A 110 -1.89 1.19 -2.32
N PHE A 111 -2.93 0.81 -1.58
CA PHE A 111 -3.04 1.08 -0.16
C PHE A 111 -2.58 -0.14 0.62
N GLN A 112 -1.54 0.02 1.43
CA GLN A 112 -1.06 -0.98 2.37
C GLN A 112 -1.68 -0.68 3.73
N LEU A 113 -2.49 -1.61 4.22
CA LEU A 113 -3.23 -1.50 5.47
C LEU A 113 -2.61 -2.45 6.49
N ARG A 114 -2.33 -1.93 7.69
CA ARG A 114 -1.97 -2.73 8.85
C ARG A 114 -2.80 -2.32 10.06
N ALA A 115 -3.40 -3.26 10.75
CA ALA A 115 -4.10 -3.00 12.00
C ALA A 115 -3.83 -4.08 13.04
N GLN A 116 -3.59 -3.64 14.27
CA GLN A 116 -3.37 -4.53 15.41
C GLN A 116 -4.70 -5.00 15.97
N THR A 117 -4.82 -6.31 16.19
CA THR A 117 -5.98 -6.91 16.84
C THR A 117 -5.71 -7.07 18.34
N PRO A 118 -6.69 -6.82 19.21
CA PRO A 118 -6.50 -6.95 20.65
C PRO A 118 -6.24 -8.42 21.05
N PRO A 119 -5.31 -8.69 21.99
CA PRO A 119 -5.05 -10.05 22.46
C PRO A 119 -6.24 -10.64 23.22
N SER A 120 -7.10 -9.80 23.80
CA SER A 120 -8.30 -10.23 24.52
C SER A 120 -9.36 -10.88 23.62
N ASP A 121 -9.27 -10.69 22.30
CA ASP A 121 -10.22 -11.25 21.31
C ASP A 121 -9.53 -12.23 20.34
N ALA A 122 -8.43 -12.86 20.78
CA ALA A 122 -7.61 -13.74 19.95
C ALA A 122 -8.31 -15.00 19.42
N SER A 123 -9.56 -15.26 19.79
CA SER A 123 -10.36 -16.40 19.32
C SER A 123 -11.34 -16.06 18.19
N ALA A 124 -11.58 -14.77 17.92
CA ALA A 124 -12.50 -14.31 16.88
C ALA A 124 -11.79 -13.89 15.60
N HIS A 125 -12.50 -13.98 14.47
CA HIS A 125 -12.06 -13.35 13.23
C HIS A 125 -12.20 -11.84 13.31
N HIS A 126 -11.21 -11.12 12.82
CA HIS A 126 -11.20 -9.66 12.83
C HIS A 126 -11.30 -9.11 11.42
N GLY A 127 -12.14 -8.11 11.23
CA GLY A 127 -12.33 -7.42 9.98
C GLY A 127 -12.00 -5.94 10.10
N LEU A 128 -11.48 -5.35 9.03
CA LEU A 128 -11.32 -3.91 8.87
C LEU A 128 -11.90 -3.51 7.52
N ARG A 129 -13.00 -2.75 7.57
CA ARG A 129 -13.59 -2.15 6.38
C ARG A 129 -12.80 -0.89 6.03
N PHE A 130 -12.32 -0.85 4.79
CA PHE A 130 -11.63 0.25 4.17
C PHE A 130 -12.54 0.87 3.12
N ARG A 131 -12.77 2.17 3.22
CA ARG A 131 -13.44 2.96 2.17
C ARG A 131 -12.53 4.08 1.71
N LEU A 132 -12.41 4.24 0.40
CA LEU A 132 -11.83 5.43 -0.22
C LEU A 132 -12.96 6.34 -0.64
N LEU A 133 -12.95 7.56 -0.13
CA LEU A 133 -13.88 8.62 -0.46
C LEU A 133 -13.21 9.60 -1.40
N ARG A 134 -13.96 10.12 -2.36
CA ARG A 134 -13.60 11.23 -3.23
C ARG A 134 -14.77 12.20 -3.24
N ASP A 135 -14.55 13.44 -2.81
CA ASP A 135 -15.59 14.47 -2.72
C ASP A 135 -16.81 13.93 -1.93
N ASP A 136 -16.54 13.25 -0.81
CA ASP A 136 -17.49 12.49 0.04
C ASP A 136 -18.22 11.30 -0.61
N ALA A 137 -18.06 11.06 -1.91
CA ALA A 137 -18.59 9.87 -2.58
C ALA A 137 -17.65 8.67 -2.41
N THR A 138 -18.20 7.48 -2.16
CA THR A 138 -17.40 6.25 -2.03
C THR A 138 -16.94 5.76 -3.40
N VAL A 139 -15.62 5.67 -3.58
CA VAL A 139 -14.97 5.14 -4.78
C VAL A 139 -14.57 3.69 -4.60
N VAL A 140 -14.12 3.32 -3.40
CA VAL A 140 -13.74 1.96 -3.05
C VAL A 140 -14.36 1.62 -1.71
N ASP A 141 -14.84 0.39 -1.57
CA ASP A 141 -15.35 -0.18 -0.33
C ASP A 141 -14.98 -1.66 -0.27
N THR A 142 -14.08 -2.02 0.63
CA THR A 142 -13.62 -3.39 0.79
C THR A 142 -13.45 -3.72 2.25
N THR A 143 -13.62 -4.98 2.63
CA THR A 143 -13.35 -5.45 3.98
C THR A 143 -12.26 -6.50 3.94
N VAL A 144 -11.22 -6.26 4.72
CA VAL A 144 -10.10 -7.18 4.89
C VAL A 144 -10.33 -7.97 6.16
N TRP A 145 -10.14 -9.28 6.11
CA TRP A 145 -10.29 -10.19 7.24
C TRP A 145 -8.96 -10.80 7.63
N ALA A 146 -8.74 -10.96 8.93
CA ALA A 146 -7.63 -11.72 9.50
C ALA A 146 -8.15 -12.93 10.30
N PRO A 147 -7.39 -14.04 10.33
CA PRO A 147 -7.61 -15.12 11.27
C PRO A 147 -7.50 -14.64 12.74
N PRO A 148 -8.02 -15.44 13.68
CA PRO A 148 -7.89 -15.16 15.11
C PRO A 148 -6.43 -15.03 15.55
N GLY A 149 -6.16 -14.02 16.38
CA GLY A 149 -4.83 -13.73 16.93
C GLY A 149 -3.80 -13.19 15.93
N GLN A 150 -4.18 -12.95 14.67
CA GLN A 150 -3.31 -12.37 13.67
C GLN A 150 -3.64 -10.89 13.42
N PRO A 151 -2.62 -10.04 13.20
CA PRO A 151 -2.86 -8.67 12.75
C PRO A 151 -3.52 -8.68 11.37
N ILE A 152 -4.26 -7.62 11.07
CA ILE A 152 -4.79 -7.39 9.72
C ILE A 152 -3.68 -6.77 8.89
N GLU A 153 -3.27 -7.45 7.83
CA GLU A 153 -2.34 -6.92 6.83
C GLU A 153 -2.90 -7.14 5.42
N ALA A 154 -2.99 -6.09 4.61
CA ALA A 154 -3.45 -6.20 3.24
C ALA A 154 -2.88 -5.12 2.32
N ALA A 155 -2.82 -5.44 1.04
CA ALA A 155 -2.60 -4.50 -0.06
C ALA A 155 -3.89 -4.39 -0.87
N ILE A 156 -4.43 -3.18 -0.97
CA ILE A 156 -5.67 -2.86 -1.68
C ILE A 156 -5.30 -2.09 -2.94
N PRO A 157 -5.31 -2.73 -4.12
CA PRO A 157 -5.08 -2.05 -5.38
C PRO A 157 -6.30 -1.20 -5.72
N VAL A 158 -6.06 0.06 -6.10
CA VAL A 158 -7.10 1.02 -6.49
C VAL A 158 -6.75 1.59 -7.86
N ALA A 159 -7.68 1.47 -8.80
CA ALA A 159 -7.59 2.12 -10.10
C ALA A 159 -8.53 3.33 -10.14
N LEU A 160 -7.99 4.54 -10.25
CA LEU A 160 -8.79 5.75 -10.41
C LEU A 160 -8.93 6.09 -11.90
N PRO A 161 -10.14 6.45 -12.37
CA PRO A 161 -10.30 6.94 -13.73
C PRO A 161 -9.55 8.26 -13.91
N ALA A 162 -8.86 8.40 -15.05
CA ALA A 162 -8.39 9.70 -15.49
C ALA A 162 -9.61 10.60 -15.71
N ILE A 163 -9.70 11.69 -14.95
CA ILE A 163 -10.73 12.68 -15.18
C ILE A 163 -10.33 13.37 -16.47
N ALA A 164 -11.15 13.22 -17.51
CA ALA A 164 -11.01 14.06 -18.69
C ALA A 164 -11.09 15.50 -18.20
N SER A 165 -9.99 16.23 -18.29
CA SER A 165 -10.02 17.67 -18.13
C SER A 165 -11.03 18.16 -19.14
N ASN A 166 -12.21 18.60 -18.68
CA ASN A 166 -13.17 19.30 -19.51
C ASN A 166 -12.52 20.64 -19.89
N SER A 167 -11.63 20.61 -20.87
CA SER A 167 -11.30 21.79 -21.65
C SER A 167 -12.57 22.12 -22.43
N SER A 168 -13.44 22.93 -21.82
CA SER A 168 -14.46 23.63 -22.59
C SER A 168 -13.74 24.34 -23.74
N PRO A 169 -14.16 24.14 -25.00
CA PRO A 169 -13.62 24.92 -26.11
C PRO A 169 -13.81 26.40 -25.77
N PRO A 170 -12.83 27.28 -26.03
CA PRO A 170 -13.05 28.71 -25.87
C PRO A 170 -14.24 29.09 -26.77
N ASP A 171 -15.28 29.63 -26.16
CA ASP A 171 -16.38 30.26 -26.87
C ASP A 171 -15.78 31.29 -27.82
N LYS A 172 -15.95 31.05 -29.12
CA LYS A 172 -15.64 32.03 -30.14
C LYS A 172 -16.78 33.04 -30.15
N GLU A 173 -16.56 34.19 -29.52
CA GLU A 173 -17.31 35.42 -29.81
C GLU A 173 -16.92 35.98 -31.19
#